data_AF-X1VEK8-F1
#
_entry.id   AF-X1VEK8-F1
#
_cell.length_a   1.000
_cell.length_b   1.000
_cell.length_c   1.000
_cell.angle_alpha   90.00
_cell.angle_beta   90.00
_cell.angle_gamma   90.00
#
_symmetry.space_group_name_H-M   'P 1'
#
loop_
_entity.id
_entity.type
_entity.pdbx_description
1 polymer ?
#
loop_
_entity_poly.entity_id
_entity_poly.type
_entity_poly.pdbx_seq_one_letter_code
_entity_poly.pdbx_strand_id
1 'polypeptide(L)'
;EQCPINLECKVVHILDLGSHVLFIGRIEETYVSENCLTEGKPDVNKIEPFAYIPTTTQQYQALGEVVAKAFSIGKELKVRG
;
A
#
# COMPACT_ATOMS: atom_id res chain seq x y z
N GLU A 1 -3.71 -11.53 17.54
CA GLU A 1 -2.77 -10.81 16.65
C GLU A 1 -3.51 -10.40 15.39
N GLN A 2 -3.29 -9.18 14.93
CA GLN A 2 -3.84 -8.63 13.68
C GLN A 2 -2.69 -8.22 12.76
N CYS A 3 -2.99 -7.89 11.51
CA CYS A 3 -2.01 -7.34 10.58
C CYS A 3 -1.33 -6.08 11.17
N PRO A 4 -0.06 -5.81 10.79
CA PRO A 4 0.70 -4.65 11.30
C PRO A 4 0.12 -3.30 10.90
N ILE A 5 -0.78 -3.29 9.91
CA ILE A 5 -1.57 -2.13 9.49
C ILE A 5 -3.01 -2.57 9.23
N ASN A 6 -3.97 -1.78 9.71
CA ASN A 6 -5.41 -2.00 9.53
C ASN A 6 -6.09 -0.68 9.19
N LEU A 7 -7.01 -0.70 8.23
CA LEU A 7 -7.79 0.46 7.81
C LEU A 7 -9.25 0.23 8.22
N GLU A 8 -9.76 1.02 9.15
CA GLU A 8 -11.18 1.02 9.50
C GLU A 8 -11.94 1.85 8.47
N CYS A 9 -12.90 1.22 7.80
CA CYS A 9 -13.60 1.81 6.67
C CYS A 9 -15.11 1.81 6.89
N LYS A 10 -15.75 2.95 6.65
CA LYS A 10 -17.20 3.04 6.49
C LYS A 10 -17.57 2.89 5.02
N VAL A 11 -18.43 1.94 4.69
CA VAL A 11 -18.91 1.76 3.30
C VAL A 11 -19.72 2.99 2.89
N VAL A 12 -19.33 3.62 1.79
CA VAL A 12 -20.03 4.77 1.19
C VAL A 12 -20.73 4.41 -0.11
N HIS A 13 -20.20 3.43 -0.86
CA HIS A 13 -20.86 2.88 -2.05
C HIS A 13 -20.66 1.37 -2.16
N ILE A 14 -21.64 0.73 -2.79
CA ILE A 14 -21.62 -0.68 -3.17
C ILE A 14 -21.97 -0.72 -4.66
N LEU A 15 -21.04 -1.19 -5.48
CA LEU A 15 -21.20 -1.27 -6.94
C LEU A 15 -21.15 -2.73 -7.37
N ASP A 16 -22.21 -3.20 -8.03
CA ASP A 16 -22.22 -4.53 -8.66
C ASP A 16 -21.51 -4.46 -10.02
N LEU A 17 -20.44 -5.23 -10.19
CA LEU A 17 -19.66 -5.34 -11.43
C LEU A 17 -19.88 -6.69 -12.14
N GLY A 18 -20.94 -7.42 -11.77
CA GLY A 18 -21.34 -8.72 -12.29
C GLY A 18 -20.56 -9.87 -11.66
N SER A 19 -19.25 -9.94 -11.90
CA SER A 19 -18.41 -11.03 -11.33
C SER A 19 -18.04 -10.80 -9.87
N HIS A 20 -18.02 -9.54 -9.44
CA HIS A 20 -17.61 -9.13 -8.10
C HIS A 20 -18.39 -7.87 -7.69
N VAL A 21 -18.45 -7.63 -6.38
CA VAL A 21 -18.97 -6.38 -5.81
C VAL A 21 -17.79 -5.50 -5.40
N LEU A 22 -17.75 -4.26 -5.89
CA LEU A 22 -16.80 -3.25 -5.47
C LEU A 22 -17.39 -2.42 -4.33
N PHE A 23 -16.78 -2.53 -3.15
CA PHE A 23 -17.08 -1.67 -2.01
C PHE A 23 -16.15 -0.46 -2.01
N ILE A 24 -16.73 0.74 -2.00
CA ILE A 24 -15.97 1.97 -1.78
C ILE A 24 -16.11 2.32 -0.30
N GLY A 25 -15.01 2.22 0.44
CA GLY A 25 -14.94 2.56 1.85
C GLY A 25 -14.22 3.89 2.07
N ARG A 26 -14.78 4.76 2.90
CA ARG A 26 -14.08 5.91 3.45
C ARG A 26 -13.28 5.44 4.67
N ILE A 27 -11.98 5.73 4.70
CA ILE A 27 -11.13 5.45 5.86
C ILE A 27 -11.56 6.39 6.99
N GLU A 28 -12.05 5.82 8.09
CA GLU A 28 -12.36 6.55 9.32
C GLU A 28 -11.11 6.63 10.21
N GLU A 29 -10.41 5.51 10.38
CA GLU A 29 -9.20 5.42 11.20
C GLU A 29 -8.15 4.48 10.60
N THR A 30 -6.88 4.70 10.96
CA THR A 30 -5.75 3.85 10.56
C THR A 30 -4.98 3.40 11.79
N TYR A 31 -4.85 2.09 11.96
CA TYR A 31 -4.16 1.47 13.09
C TYR A 31 -2.87 0.82 12.60
N VAL A 32 -1.73 1.19 13.18
CA VAL A 32 -0.42 0.66 12.80
C VAL A 32 0.33 0.25 14.05
N SER A 33 0.93 -0.95 14.03
CA SER A 33 1.77 -1.40 15.12
C SER A 33 2.92 -0.42 15.37
N GLU A 34 3.21 -0.10 16.63
CA GLU A 34 4.22 0.90 16.98
C GLU A 34 5.62 0.55 16.43
N ASN A 35 5.95 -0.74 16.40
CA ASN A 35 7.21 -1.24 15.83
C ASN A 35 7.29 -1.10 14.30
N CYS A 36 6.18 -0.79 13.62
CA CYS A 36 6.12 -0.54 12.19
C CYS A 36 6.17 0.95 11.82
N LEU A 37 6.45 1.83 12.79
CA LEU A 37 6.57 3.28 12.58
C LEU A 37 8.03 3.74 12.44
N THR A 38 8.26 4.74 11.61
CA THR A 38 9.48 5.55 11.54
C THR A 38 9.08 7.01 11.56
N GLU A 39 9.60 7.78 12.53
CA GLU A 39 9.23 9.19 12.73
C GLU A 39 7.71 9.42 12.85
N GLY A 40 7.02 8.50 13.52
CA GLY A 40 5.56 8.56 13.72
C GLY A 40 4.74 8.26 12.46
N LYS A 41 5.37 7.80 11.37
CA LYS A 41 4.70 7.44 10.11
C LYS A 41 4.86 5.96 9.79
N PRO A 42 3.91 5.33 9.08
CA PRO A 42 4.03 3.95 8.65
C PRO A 42 5.29 3.75 7.79
N ASP A 43 6.12 2.79 8.17
CA ASP A 43 7.34 2.41 7.45
C ASP A 43 7.11 1.09 6.71
N VAL A 44 7.08 1.15 5.39
CA VAL A 44 6.78 -0.02 4.56
C VAL A 44 7.78 -1.17 4.75
N ASN A 45 9.04 -0.86 5.06
CA ASN A 45 10.06 -1.88 5.27
C ASN A 45 9.87 -2.60 6.62
N LYS A 46 9.20 -1.98 7.59
CA LYS A 46 8.84 -2.60 8.87
C LYS A 46 7.47 -3.28 8.84
N ILE A 47 6.59 -2.84 7.94
CA ILE A 47 5.29 -3.48 7.69
C ILE A 47 5.46 -4.78 6.91
N GLU A 48 6.49 -4.87 6.07
CA GLU A 48 6.83 -6.03 5.23
C GLU A 48 5.62 -6.57 4.42
N PRO A 49 4.93 -5.73 3.64
CA PRO A 49 3.81 -6.20 2.85
C PRO A 49 4.27 -7.14 1.73
N PHE A 50 3.40 -8.07 1.36
CA PHE A 50 3.60 -8.96 0.22
C PHE A 50 2.52 -8.77 -0.83
N ALA A 51 2.86 -9.09 -2.08
CA ALA A 51 1.94 -9.09 -3.21
C ALA A 51 1.66 -10.52 -3.67
N TYR A 52 0.42 -10.80 -4.05
CA TYR A 52 0.07 -12.00 -4.81
C TYR A 52 0.28 -11.74 -6.30
N ILE A 53 0.94 -12.66 -7.01
CA ILE A 53 1.21 -12.58 -8.45
C ILE A 53 0.33 -13.59 -9.20
N PRO A 54 -0.87 -13.21 -9.65
CA PRO A 54 -1.88 -14.17 -10.09
C PRO A 54 -1.62 -14.85 -11.43
N THR A 55 -0.89 -14.21 -12.35
CA THR A 55 -0.89 -14.61 -13.77
C THR A 55 0.26 -15.55 -14.14
N THR A 56 1.49 -15.21 -13.76
CA THR A 56 2.68 -15.90 -14.26
C THR A 56 3.10 -17.08 -13.39
N THR A 57 2.96 -16.94 -12.08
CA THR A 57 3.60 -17.84 -11.09
C THR A 57 2.68 -18.25 -9.95
N GLN A 58 1.55 -17.56 -9.75
CA GLN A 58 0.61 -17.81 -8.63
C GLN A 58 1.31 -17.86 -7.26
N GLN A 59 2.31 -16.99 -7.07
CA GLN A 59 3.14 -16.96 -5.86
C GLN A 59 2.97 -15.64 -5.11
N TYR A 60 3.40 -15.64 -3.84
CA TYR A 60 3.57 -14.42 -3.07
C TYR A 60 4.99 -13.89 -3.22
N GLN A 61 5.12 -12.58 -3.34
CA GLN A 61 6.40 -11.87 -3.40
C GLN A 61 6.46 -10.78 -2.35
N ALA A 62 7.59 -10.70 -1.64
CA ALA A 62 7.88 -9.59 -0.75
C ALA A 62 8.10 -8.29 -1.56
N LEU A 63 7.91 -7.15 -0.90
CA LEU A 63 8.30 -5.86 -1.46
C LEU A 63 9.83 -5.81 -1.64
N GLY A 64 10.28 -5.31 -2.80
CA GLY A 64 11.70 -5.20 -3.11
C GLY A 64 12.37 -3.93 -2.56
N GLU A 65 13.63 -3.73 -2.97
CA GLU A 65 14.48 -2.62 -2.53
C GLU A 65 13.95 -1.24 -2.96
N VAL A 66 14.34 -0.21 -2.19
CA VAL A 66 14.07 1.19 -2.53
C VAL A 66 14.81 1.58 -3.81
N VAL A 67 14.05 1.98 -4.84
CA VAL A 67 14.62 2.34 -6.14
C VAL A 67 15.12 3.78 -6.20
N ALA A 68 14.33 4.76 -5.71
CA ALA A 68 14.68 6.18 -5.69
C ALA A 68 13.67 7.01 -4.87
N LYS A 69 13.97 8.29 -4.63
CA LYS A 69 13.04 9.24 -4.01
C LYS A 69 11.99 9.76 -5.02
N ALA A 70 10.71 9.44 -4.78
CA ALA A 70 9.58 9.99 -5.52
C ALA A 70 9.54 11.52 -5.45
N PHE A 71 9.02 12.18 -6.50
CA PHE A 71 8.95 13.64 -6.66
C PHE A 71 10.31 14.39 -6.54
N SER A 72 11.43 13.64 -6.56
CA SER A 72 12.80 14.17 -6.47
C SER A 72 13.64 13.75 -7.67
N ILE A 73 13.84 12.44 -7.89
CA ILE A 73 14.80 11.91 -8.88
C ILE A 73 14.56 12.43 -10.31
N GLY A 74 13.30 12.59 -10.71
CA GLY A 74 12.96 13.13 -12.03
C GLY A 74 13.34 14.60 -12.25
N LYS A 75 13.63 15.37 -11.20
CA LYS A 75 14.06 16.77 -11.33
C LYS A 75 15.47 16.88 -11.91
N GLU A 76 16.31 15.87 -11.74
CA GLU A 76 17.67 15.84 -12.30
C GLU A 76 17.66 15.78 -13.83
N LEU A 77 16.58 15.25 -14.42
CA LEU A 77 16.40 15.20 -15.87
C LEU A 77 16.08 16.58 -16.49
N LYS A 78 15.65 17.57 -15.67
CA LYS A 78 15.28 18.90 -16.16
C LYS A 78 16.47 19.79 -16.53
N VAL A 79 17.70 19.35 -16.32
CA VAL A 79 18.93 20.13 -16.62
C VAL A 79 19.37 19.96 -18.09
N ARG A 80 18.57 19.30 -18.95
CA ARG A 80 18.86 19.12 -20.39
C ARG A 80 17.83 19.77 -21.32
N GLY A 81 17.27 20.92 -20.92
CA GLY A 81 16.47 21.80 -21.77
C GLY A 81 17.26 23.04 -22.17
#